data_AF-A0A345PGQ5-F1
#
_entry.id   AF-A0A345PGQ5-F1
#
_cell.length_a   1.000
_cell.length_b   1.000
_cell.length_c   1.000
_cell.angle_alpha   90.00
_cell.angle_beta   90.00
_cell.angle_gamma   90.00
#
_symmetry.space_group_name_H-M   'P 1'
#
loop_
_entity.id
_entity.type
_entity.pdbx_description
1 polymer ?
#
loop_
_entity_poly.entity_id
_entity_poly.type
_entity_poly.pdbx_seq_one_letter_code
_entity_poly.pdbx_strand_id
1 'polypeptide(L)' 'MKWQMPPSTEDYKLVASWKEKGSTYLTVFKEDGTLNINWSYVESLGDENLKSYLLSMREEIESGIYHIELTNIELNNL' A
#
# COMPACT_ATOMS: atom_id res chain seq x y z
N MET A 1 8.57 -8.81 14.88
CA MET A 1 7.80 -7.59 14.55
C MET A 1 6.33 -7.89 14.76
N LYS A 2 5.55 -6.95 15.29
CA LYS A 2 4.09 -7.07 15.30
C LYS A 2 3.57 -6.35 14.05
N TRP A 3 2.80 -7.06 13.23
CA TRP A 3 2.07 -6.47 12.11
C TRP A 3 1.16 -5.37 12.64
N GLN A 4 1.21 -4.19 12.04
CA GLN A 4 0.30 -3.09 12.36
C GLN A 4 -0.66 -2.91 11.20
N MET A 5 -1.90 -2.52 11.51
CA MET A 5 -2.84 -2.10 10.49
C MET A 5 -2.60 -0.61 10.23
N PRO A 6 -2.47 -0.18 8.97
CA PRO A 6 -2.32 1.24 8.67
C PRO A 6 -3.57 2.03 9.08
N PRO A 7 -3.42 3.33 9.37
CA PRO A 7 -4.54 4.24 9.63
C PRO A 7 -5.52 4.27 8.46
N SER A 8 -6.78 4.63 8.69
CA SER A 8 -7.78 4.81 7.62
C SER A 8 -8.39 6.20 7.68
N THR A 9 -8.68 6.79 6.52
CA THR A 9 -9.59 7.93 6.38
C THR A 9 -10.97 7.42 5.91
N GLU A 10 -11.97 8.29 5.85
CA GLU A 10 -13.29 7.93 5.30
C GLU A 10 -13.16 7.50 3.82
N ASP A 11 -12.24 8.14 3.08
CA ASP A 11 -12.06 7.94 1.64
C ASP A 11 -11.08 6.82 1.27
N TYR A 12 -10.09 6.53 2.14
CA TYR A 12 -8.98 5.63 1.83
C TYR A 12 -8.59 4.74 3.00
N LYS A 13 -8.26 3.50 2.67
CA LYS A 13 -7.64 2.56 3.61
C LYS A 13 -6.52 1.81 2.90
N LEU A 14 -5.28 2.08 3.26
CA LEU A 14 -4.18 1.19 2.90
C LEU A 14 -4.50 -0.19 3.50
N VAL A 15 -4.52 -1.22 2.68
CA VAL A 15 -4.79 -2.59 3.13
C VAL A 15 -3.48 -3.30 3.43
N ALA A 16 -2.50 -3.07 2.56
CA ALA A 16 -1.21 -3.72 2.63
C ALA A 16 -0.18 -3.06 1.72
N SER A 17 1.09 -3.35 1.98
CA SER A 17 2.16 -3.29 0.98
C SER A 17 2.69 -4.68 0.65
N TRP A 18 3.36 -4.86 -0.49
CA TRP A 18 4.18 -6.06 -0.78
C TRP A 18 5.39 -5.66 -1.61
N LYS A 19 6.43 -6.50 -1.59
CA LYS A 19 7.57 -6.35 -2.50
C LYS A 19 7.48 -7.33 -3.64
N GLU A 20 7.61 -6.84 -4.85
CA GLU A 20 7.79 -7.65 -6.05
C GLU A 20 9.00 -7.13 -6.83
N LYS A 21 9.95 -8.02 -7.15
CA LYS A 21 11.16 -7.71 -7.94
C LYS A 21 11.93 -6.46 -7.45
N GLY A 22 11.96 -6.24 -6.13
CA GLY A 22 12.65 -5.11 -5.51
C GLY A 22 11.85 -3.79 -5.47
N SER A 23 10.65 -3.75 -6.03
CA SER A 23 9.73 -2.62 -5.93
C SER A 23 8.70 -2.86 -4.83
N THR A 24 8.35 -1.79 -4.10
CA THR A 24 7.24 -1.81 -3.14
C THR A 24 5.95 -1.43 -3.85
N TYR A 25 4.92 -2.24 -3.66
CA TYR A 25 3.57 -1.98 -4.14
C TYR A 25 2.62 -1.85 -2.96
N LEU A 26 1.54 -1.10 -3.17
CA LEU A 26 0.51 -0.80 -2.19
C LEU A 26 -0.85 -1.21 -2.72
N THR A 27 -1.69 -1.76 -1.86
CA THR A 27 -3.11 -2.01 -2.13
C THR A 27 -3.90 -1.07 -1.25
N VAL A 28 -4.65 -0.16 -1.86
CA VAL A 28 -5.50 0.81 -1.19
C VAL A 28 -6.96 0.50 -1.51
N PHE A 29 -7.79 0.40 -0.50
CA PHE A 29 -9.23 0.35 -0.63
C PHE A 29 -9.80 1.77 -0.62
N LYS A 30 -10.73 2.04 -1.52
CA LYS A 30 -11.47 3.29 -1.67
C LYS A 30 -12.94 2.95 -1.99
N GLU A 31 -13.83 3.94 -1.91
CA GLU A 31 -15.28 3.71 -2.07
C GLU A 31 -15.65 3.00 -3.39
N ASP A 32 -14.94 3.32 -4.49
CA ASP A 32 -15.16 2.76 -5.82
C ASP A 32 -14.34 1.48 -6.11
N GLY A 33 -13.63 0.94 -5.11
CA GLY A 33 -12.96 -0.36 -5.20
C GLY A 33 -11.52 -0.36 -4.69
N THR A 34 -10.69 -1.21 -5.28
CA THR A 34 -9.30 -1.39 -4.85
C THR A 34 -8.34 -0.84 -5.90
N LEU A 35 -7.32 -0.13 -5.44
CA LEU A 35 -6.27 0.48 -6.25
C LEU A 35 -4.91 -0.09 -5.87
N ASN A 36 -4.18 -0.60 -6.86
CA ASN A 36 -2.79 -1.04 -6.68
C ASN A 36 -1.83 0.02 -7.21
N ILE A 37 -0.88 0.44 -6.39
CA ILE A 37 0.02 1.56 -6.67
C ILE A 37 1.46 1.10 -6.44
N ASN A 38 2.37 1.36 -7.39
CA ASN A 38 3.79 1.23 -7.09
C ASN A 38 4.22 2.44 -6.24
N TRP A 39 4.91 2.18 -5.12
CA TRP A 39 5.39 3.21 -4.20
C TRP A 39 6.16 4.32 -4.91
N SER A 40 6.94 3.99 -5.95
CA SER A 40 7.72 4.98 -6.71
C SER A 40 6.87 6.00 -7.46
N TYR A 41 5.58 5.73 -7.68
CA TYR A 41 4.65 6.63 -8.37
C TYR A 41 3.77 7.45 -7.43
N VAL A 42 3.86 7.25 -6.11
CA VAL A 42 3.01 7.96 -5.14
C VAL A 42 3.16 9.48 -5.25
N GLU A 43 4.38 9.99 -5.47
CA GLU A 43 4.60 11.44 -5.60
C GLU A 43 3.94 12.04 -6.86
N SER A 44 3.67 11.21 -7.87
CA SER A 44 3.05 11.59 -9.14
C SER A 44 1.54 11.33 -9.19
N LEU A 45 0.91 10.90 -8.09
CA LEU A 45 -0.54 10.72 -8.04
C LEU A 45 -1.24 12.08 -8.20
N GLY A 46 -2.27 12.12 -9.06
CA GLY A 46 -3.12 13.30 -9.22
C GLY A 46 -4.13 13.50 -8.09
N ASP A 47 -4.37 12.45 -7.29
CA ASP A 47 -5.17 12.53 -6.07
C ASP A 47 -4.29 13.01 -4.91
N GLU A 48 -4.32 14.31 -4.62
CA GLU A 48 -3.49 14.93 -3.58
C GLU A 48 -3.86 14.46 -2.17
N ASN A 49 -5.11 14.04 -1.92
CA ASN A 49 -5.53 13.53 -0.62
C ASN A 49 -4.95 12.14 -0.38
N LEU A 50 -5.10 11.25 -1.36
CA LEU A 50 -4.51 9.91 -1.32
C LEU A 50 -2.99 9.99 -1.20
N LYS A 51 -2.35 10.86 -1.99
CA LYS A 51 -0.90 11.10 -1.92
C LYS A 51 -0.48 11.55 -0.52
N SER A 52 -1.12 12.57 0.04
CA SER A 52 -0.79 13.07 1.38
C SER A 52 -0.97 11.99 2.45
N TYR A 53 -2.05 11.21 2.36
CA TYR A 53 -2.31 10.09 3.25
C TYR A 53 -1.21 9.02 3.14
N LEU A 54 -0.84 8.57 1.94
CA LEU A 54 0.22 7.58 1.76
C LEU A 54 1.59 8.09 2.21
N LEU A 55 1.91 9.36 1.92
CA LEU A 55 3.16 9.99 2.35
C LEU A 55 3.25 10.17 3.87
N SER A 56 2.12 10.31 4.57
CA SER A 56 2.11 10.34 6.04
C SER A 56 2.58 9.03 6.67
N MET A 57 2.57 7.92 5.91
CA MET A 57 3.01 6.58 6.33
C MET A 57 4.33 6.15 5.66
N ARG A 58 5.10 7.10 5.12
CA ARG A 58 6.32 6.81 4.35
C ARG A 58 7.29 5.93 5.13
N GLU A 59 7.58 6.27 6.39
CA GLU A 59 8.55 5.53 7.20
C GLU A 59 8.10 4.09 7.44
N GLU A 60 6.81 3.87 7.70
CA GLU A 60 6.24 2.55 7.95
C GLU A 60 6.18 1.68 6.70
N ILE A 61 5.85 2.27 5.55
CA ILE A 61 5.83 1.59 4.26
C ILE A 61 7.26 1.18 3.86
N GLU A 62 8.23 2.09 3.98
CA GLU A 62 9.61 1.85 3.60
C GLU A 62 10.32 0.86 4.53
N SER A 63 10.01 0.92 5.83
CA SER A 63 10.48 -0.07 6.81
C SER A 63 9.76 -1.43 6.70
N GLY A 64 8.67 -1.49 5.94
CA GLY A 64 7.92 -2.71 5.67
C GLY A 64 7.00 -3.16 6.79
N ILE A 65 6.58 -2.24 7.67
CA ILE A 65 5.62 -2.54 8.77
C ILE A 65 4.31 -3.14 8.23
N TYR A 66 3.91 -2.75 7.01
CA TYR A 66 2.68 -3.19 6.35
C TYR A 66 2.89 -4.27 5.27
N HIS A 67 4.10 -4.83 5.13
CA HIS A 67 4.41 -5.78 4.05
C HIS A 67 3.75 -7.14 4.25
N ILE A 68 2.78 -7.54 3.43
CA ILE A 68 2.42 -8.96 3.38
C ILE A 68 3.51 -9.73 2.63
N GLU A 69 3.96 -10.84 3.21
CA GLU A 69 4.76 -11.83 2.49
C GLU A 69 3.85 -12.61 1.54
N LEU A 70 3.68 -12.10 0.31
CA LEU A 70 3.04 -12.88 -0.75
C LEU A 70 4.04 -13.92 -1.27
N THR A 71 3.79 -15.19 -0.98
CA THR A 71 4.55 -16.28 -1.60
C THR A 71 4.03 -16.52 -3.01
N ASN A 72 4.90 -16.99 -3.92
CA ASN A 72 4.56 -17.30 -5.33
C ASN A 72 3.34 -18.25 -5.51
N ILE A 73 2.88 -18.90 -4.44
CA ILE A 73 1.72 -19.78 -4.44
C ILE A 73 0.40 -18.98 -4.44
N GLU A 74 0.35 -17.82 -3.79
CA GLU A 74 -0.89 -17.05 -3.65
C GLU A 74 -1.22 -16.21 -4.88
N LEU A 75 -0.20 -15.76 -5.63
CA LEU A 75 -0.38 -15.02 -6.89
C LEU A 75 -0.95 -15.87 -8.04
N ASN A 76 -0.84 -17.19 -7.99
CA ASN A 76 -1.38 -18.09 -9.01
C ASN A 76 -2.85 -18.47 -8.77
N ASN A 77 -3.44 -18.06 -7.65
CA ASN A 77 -4.81 -18.39 -7.23
C ASN A 77 -5.75 -17.17 -7.18
N LEU A 78 -5.33 -16.00 -7.67
CA LEU A 78 -6.15 -14.80 -7.83
C LEU A 78 -6.47 -14.53 -9.31
#